data_AF-A0A372NQ11-F1
#
_entry.id   AF-A0A372NQ11-F1
#
_cell.length_a   1.000
_cell.length_b   1.000
_cell.length_c   1.000
_cell.angle_alpha   90.00
_cell.angle_beta   90.00
_cell.angle_gamma   90.00
#
_symmetry.space_group_name_H-M   'P 1'
#
loop_
_entity.id
_entity.type
_entity.pdbx_description
1 polymer ?
#
loop_
_entity_poly.entity_id
_entity_poly.type
_entity_poly.pdbx_seq_one_letter_code
_entity_poly.pdbx_strand_id
1 'polypeptide(L)'
;MKDKLKPLIKEAKKTAQRAIHQHLVVQLKEITLKFSEGSKKLDKKIDKEAKKLARKFAKDIKIDKEALLKDNTVAKTPEAASAPKAPAAPKAEAPAKPAAKKAAAKPTAE
;
A
#
# COMPACT_ATOMS: atom_id res chain seq x y z
N MET A 1 7.54 -20.11 -26.04
CA MET A 1 7.75 -19.32 -24.79
C MET A 1 7.43 -17.83 -24.93
N LYS A 2 7.59 -17.23 -26.12
CA LYS A 2 7.36 -15.80 -26.36
C LYS A 2 5.90 -15.34 -26.13
N ASP A 3 4.92 -16.24 -26.26
CA ASP A 3 3.50 -15.90 -26.14
C ASP A 3 3.01 -15.73 -24.70
N LYS A 4 3.70 -16.32 -23.71
CA LYS A 4 3.39 -16.12 -22.28
C LYS A 4 3.93 -14.78 -21.74
N LEU A 5 4.91 -14.17 -22.41
CA LEU A 5 5.45 -12.86 -22.02
C LEU A 5 4.53 -11.70 -22.37
N LYS A 6 3.80 -11.79 -23.49
CA LYS A 6 2.87 -10.75 -23.94
C LYS A 6 1.80 -10.39 -22.86
N PRO A 7 1.11 -11.35 -22.21
CA PRO A 7 0.17 -11.03 -21.13
C PRO A 7 0.88 -10.48 -19.90
N LEU A 8 2.02 -11.04 -19.48
CA LEU A 8 2.83 -10.54 -18.36
C LEU A 8 3.25 -9.07 -18.54
N ILE A 9 3.75 -8.72 -19.73
CA ILE A 9 4.14 -7.33 -20.08
C ILE A 9 2.91 -6.40 -20.04
N LYS A 10 1.76 -6.85 -20.56
CA LYS A 10 0.52 -6.06 -20.51
C LYS A 10 0.07 -5.84 -19.07
N GLU A 11 0.15 -6.86 -18.24
CA GLU A 11 -0.23 -6.79 -16.83
C GLU A 11 0.70 -5.85 -16.06
N ALA A 12 2.02 -6.00 -16.23
CA ALA A 12 3.02 -5.10 -15.65
C ALA A 12 2.79 -3.63 -16.08
N LYS A 13 2.55 -3.36 -17.36
CA LYS A 13 2.21 -2.01 -17.84
C LYS A 13 0.94 -1.47 -17.19
N LYS A 14 -0.09 -2.30 -17.04
CA LYS A 14 -1.38 -1.91 -16.43
C LYS A 14 -1.23 -1.63 -14.93
N THR A 15 -0.43 -2.43 -14.24
CA THR A 15 -0.11 -2.24 -12.82
C THR A 15 0.70 -0.96 -12.63
N ALA A 16 1.75 -0.75 -13.42
CA ALA A 16 2.53 0.49 -13.40
C ALA A 16 1.66 1.71 -13.70
N GLN A 17 0.76 1.62 -14.69
CA GLN A 17 -0.19 2.69 -15.00
C GLN A 17 -1.07 3.04 -13.80
N ARG A 18 -1.60 2.04 -13.09
CA ARG A 18 -2.46 2.25 -11.91
C ARG A 18 -1.68 2.86 -10.76
N ALA A 19 -0.46 2.38 -10.51
CA ALA A 19 0.42 2.91 -9.46
C ALA A 19 0.77 4.38 -9.71
N ILE A 20 1.20 4.72 -10.93
CA ILE A 20 1.49 6.11 -11.32
C ILE A 20 0.26 6.99 -11.16
N HIS A 21 -0.92 6.50 -11.60
CA HIS A 21 -2.17 7.24 -11.44
C HIS A 21 -2.48 7.54 -9.98
N GLN A 22 -2.46 6.52 -9.10
CA GLN A 22 -2.74 6.69 -7.69
C GLN A 22 -1.74 7.65 -7.04
N HIS A 23 -0.45 7.51 -7.34
CA HIS A 23 0.59 8.37 -6.78
C HIS A 23 0.39 9.84 -7.17
N LEU A 24 0.12 10.12 -8.46
CA LEU A 24 -0.16 11.46 -8.94
C LEU A 24 -1.40 12.06 -8.28
N VAL A 25 -2.47 11.28 -8.13
CA VAL A 25 -3.70 11.76 -7.48
C VAL A 25 -3.45 12.08 -6.02
N VAL A 26 -2.74 11.22 -5.28
CA VAL A 26 -2.42 11.44 -3.86
C VAL A 26 -1.58 12.71 -3.70
N GLN A 27 -0.46 12.82 -4.42
CA GLN A 27 0.42 13.98 -4.30
C GLN A 27 -0.29 15.29 -4.67
N LEU A 28 -1.04 15.30 -5.78
CA LEU A 28 -1.77 16.50 -6.21
C LEU A 28 -2.86 16.88 -5.21
N LYS A 29 -3.54 15.91 -4.59
CA LYS A 29 -4.51 16.19 -3.53
C LYS A 29 -3.86 16.72 -2.25
N GLU A 30 -2.75 16.12 -1.81
CA GLU A 30 -2.00 16.61 -0.65
C GLU A 30 -1.51 18.05 -0.84
N ILE A 31 -1.01 18.37 -2.03
CA ILE A 31 -0.62 19.74 -2.38
C ILE A 31 -1.87 20.63 -2.41
N THR A 32 -2.95 20.20 -3.06
CA THR A 32 -4.18 21.00 -3.14
C THR A 32 -4.73 21.34 -1.76
N LEU A 33 -4.68 20.40 -0.81
CA LEU A 33 -5.09 20.59 0.59
C LEU A 33 -4.19 21.57 1.36
N LYS A 34 -2.89 21.62 1.03
CA LYS A 34 -1.94 22.57 1.64
C LYS A 34 -2.15 24.00 1.16
N PHE A 35 -2.60 24.18 -0.09
CA PHE A 35 -2.78 25.50 -0.71
C PHE A 35 -4.24 25.97 -0.75
N SER A 36 -5.22 25.10 -0.53
CA SER A 36 -6.65 25.43 -0.57
C SER A 36 -7.52 24.36 0.10
N GLU A 37 -8.76 24.70 0.44
CA GLU A 37 -9.77 23.67 0.70
C GLU A 37 -10.09 22.93 -0.60
N GLY A 38 -9.75 21.64 -0.64
CA GLY A 38 -9.94 20.79 -1.82
C GLY A 38 -11.40 20.83 -2.31
N SER A 39 -11.63 21.38 -3.50
CA SER A 39 -12.96 21.42 -4.11
C SER A 39 -13.22 20.17 -4.95
N LYS A 40 -14.44 19.62 -4.90
CA LYS A 40 -14.87 18.49 -5.76
C LYS A 40 -14.60 18.69 -7.25
N LYS A 41 -14.58 19.95 -7.74
CA LYS A 41 -14.21 20.27 -9.13
C LYS A 41 -12.72 20.05 -9.40
N LEU A 42 -11.85 20.43 -8.45
CA LEU A 42 -10.41 20.22 -8.53
C LEU A 42 -10.07 18.73 -8.45
N ASP A 43 -10.65 17.99 -7.51
CA ASP A 43 -10.49 16.53 -7.42
C ASP A 43 -10.80 15.82 -8.73
N LYS A 44 -11.93 16.17 -9.37
CA LYS A 44 -12.32 15.60 -10.67
C LYS A 44 -11.35 15.97 -11.79
N LYS A 45 -10.76 17.18 -11.77
CA LYS A 45 -9.75 17.59 -12.74
C LYS A 45 -8.44 16.82 -12.53
N ILE A 46 -7.99 16.71 -11.29
CA ILE A 46 -6.79 15.97 -10.88
C ILE A 46 -6.90 14.52 -11.35
N ASP A 47 -8.00 13.83 -11.06
CA ASP A 47 -8.19 12.43 -11.48
C ASP A 47 -8.17 12.27 -13.01
N LYS A 48 -8.88 13.15 -13.74
CA LYS A 48 -8.89 13.10 -15.22
C LYS A 48 -7.52 13.33 -15.84
N GLU A 49 -6.79 14.33 -15.36
CA GLU A 49 -5.47 14.69 -15.89
C GLU A 49 -4.41 13.65 -15.48
N ALA A 50 -4.42 13.21 -14.22
CA ALA A 50 -3.56 12.14 -13.73
C ALA A 50 -3.78 10.84 -14.52
N LYS A 51 -5.02 10.50 -14.85
CA LYS A 51 -5.35 9.33 -15.69
C LYS A 51 -4.79 9.45 -17.11
N LYS A 52 -4.85 10.65 -17.71
CA LYS A 52 -4.25 10.89 -19.05
C LYS A 52 -2.72 10.79 -18.99
N LEU A 53 -2.09 11.36 -17.97
CA LEU A 53 -0.65 11.30 -17.75
C LEU A 53 -0.18 9.86 -17.54
N ALA A 54 -0.81 9.13 -16.63
CA ALA A 54 -0.51 7.72 -16.39
C ALA A 54 -0.61 6.88 -17.67
N ARG A 55 -1.60 7.15 -18.53
CA ARG A 55 -1.71 6.51 -19.84
C ARG A 55 -0.56 6.84 -20.80
N LYS A 56 -0.05 8.06 -20.78
CA LYS A 56 1.13 8.43 -21.59
C LYS A 56 2.36 7.69 -21.07
N PHE A 57 2.64 7.77 -19.77
CA PHE A 57 3.74 7.03 -19.15
C PHE A 57 3.68 5.53 -19.44
N ALA A 58 2.51 4.89 -19.32
CA ALA A 58 2.36 3.46 -19.60
C ALA A 58 2.68 3.06 -21.05
N LYS A 59 2.54 3.96 -22.01
CA LYS A 59 2.94 3.73 -23.41
C LYS A 59 4.46 3.77 -23.54
N ASP A 60 5.10 4.75 -22.90
CA ASP A 60 6.55 4.97 -22.93
C ASP A 60 7.35 3.98 -22.08
N ILE A 61 6.74 3.31 -21.10
CA ILE A 61 7.41 2.24 -20.33
C ILE A 61 7.83 1.12 -21.29
N LYS A 62 9.15 1.05 -21.54
CA LYS A 62 9.81 -0.09 -22.19
C LYS A 62 10.10 -1.13 -21.12
N ILE A 63 9.47 -2.30 -21.25
CA ILE A 63 9.72 -3.43 -20.36
C ILE A 63 10.74 -4.32 -21.05
N ASP A 64 11.87 -4.54 -20.37
CA ASP A 64 12.89 -5.45 -20.81
C ASP A 64 12.38 -6.90 -20.74
N LYS A 65 12.34 -7.56 -21.89
CA LYS A 65 11.77 -8.91 -22.02
C LYS A 65 12.74 -9.98 -21.53
N GLU A 66 14.04 -9.69 -21.54
CA GLU A 66 15.08 -10.62 -21.12
C GLU A 66 15.19 -10.66 -19.60
N ALA A 67 15.01 -9.52 -18.93
CA ALA A 67 14.85 -9.47 -17.48
C ALA A 67 13.63 -10.28 -17.01
N LEU A 68 12.48 -10.14 -17.69
CA LEU A 68 11.26 -10.90 -17.37
C LEU A 68 11.40 -12.42 -17.54
N LEU A 69 12.25 -12.88 -18.47
CA LEU A 69 12.52 -14.31 -18.68
C LEU A 69 13.45 -14.90 -17.62
N LYS A 70 14.40 -14.12 -17.12
CA LYS A 70 15.32 -14.54 -16.06
C LYS A 70 14.57 -14.74 -14.74
N ASP A 71 13.66 -13.84 -14.38
CA ASP A 71 12.82 -13.99 -13.18
C ASP A 71 11.84 -15.17 -13.25
N ASN A 72 11.28 -15.47 -14.42
CA ASN A 72 10.30 -16.58 -14.56
C ASN A 72 10.95 -17.98 -14.54
N THR A 73 12.27 -18.06 -14.69
CA THR A 73 13.02 -19.33 -14.65
C THR A 73 13.45 -19.70 -13.21
N VAL A 74 13.34 -18.78 -12.25
CA VAL A 74 13.66 -19.02 -10.83
C VAL A 74 12.42 -19.40 -10.01
N ALA A 75 11.20 -19.16 -10.53
CA ALA A 75 9.95 -19.41 -9.81
C ALA A 75 9.37 -20.83 -9.97
N LYS A 76 10.22 -21.85 -10.17
CA LYS A 76 9.79 -23.25 -10.10
C LYS A 76 10.74 -24.11 -9.25
N THR A 77 10.85 -23.73 -7.98
CA THR A 77 11.16 -24.68 -6.91
C THR A 77 10.00 -24.63 -5.91
N PRO A 78 9.10 -25.62 -5.89
CA PRO A 78 8.28 -25.88 -4.72
C PRO A 78 9.17 -26.63 -3.73
N GLU A 79 9.92 -25.92 -2.89
CA GLU A 79 10.46 -26.52 -1.68
C GLU A 79 9.52 -26.22 -0.53
N ALA A 80 8.60 -27.17 -0.34
CA ALA A 80 7.98 -27.40 0.94
C ALA A 80 9.05 -27.91 1.91
N ALA A 81 9.52 -27.04 2.80
CA ALA A 81 10.17 -27.33 4.08
C ALA A 81 10.51 -25.96 4.70
N SER A 82 10.17 -25.57 5.92
CA SER A 82 9.51 -26.21 7.03
C SER A 82 8.99 -25.07 7.90
N ALA A 83 7.80 -25.21 8.47
CA ALA A 83 7.44 -24.44 9.64
C ALA A 83 8.28 -24.93 10.83
N PRO A 84 9.03 -24.06 11.52
CA PRO A 84 9.20 -24.21 12.94
C PRO A 84 8.14 -23.37 13.64
N LYS A 85 7.23 -24.11 14.28
CA LYS A 85 6.41 -23.74 15.44
C LYS A 85 6.86 -22.44 16.13
N ALA A 86 5.87 -21.57 16.31
CA ALA A 86 5.86 -20.60 17.40
C ALA A 86 6.31 -21.24 18.73
N PRO A 87 7.29 -20.69 19.45
CA PRO A 87 7.34 -20.89 20.88
C PRO A 87 6.21 -20.08 21.52
N ALA A 88 5.40 -20.82 22.26
CA ALA A 88 4.26 -20.34 23.02
C ALA A 88 4.65 -19.18 23.94
N ALA A 89 3.70 -18.25 24.06
CA ALA A 89 3.66 -17.27 25.13
C ALA A 89 3.82 -17.94 26.51
N PRO A 90 4.72 -17.46 27.39
CA PRO A 90 4.51 -17.61 28.81
C PRO A 90 3.42 -16.62 29.24
N LYS A 91 2.21 -17.15 29.32
CA LYS A 91 1.24 -17.00 30.40
C LYS A 91 1.40 -15.72 31.25
N ALA A 92 0.40 -14.85 31.08
CA ALA A 92 0.06 -13.80 32.02
C ALA A 92 0.01 -14.34 33.46
N GLU A 93 0.81 -13.76 34.34
CA GLU A 93 0.60 -13.86 35.77
C GLU A 93 -0.51 -12.87 36.17
N ALA A 94 -1.45 -13.41 36.92
CA ALA A 94 -2.70 -12.79 37.31
C ALA A 94 -2.48 -11.71 38.40
N PRO A 95 -3.50 -10.87 38.66
CA PRO A 95 -3.36 -9.55 39.25
C PRO A 95 -3.23 -9.60 40.78
N ALA A 96 -2.29 -8.84 41.33
CA ALA A 96 -2.35 -8.43 42.72
C ALA A 96 -3.48 -7.39 42.90
N LYS A 97 -4.57 -7.83 43.51
CA LYS A 97 -5.69 -7.03 44.00
C LYS A 97 -5.35 -6.46 45.41
N PRO A 98 -6.17 -5.59 46.02
CA PRO A 98 -5.83 -4.21 46.35
C PRO A 98 -5.66 -3.95 47.85
N ALA A 99 -4.88 -2.92 48.22
CA ALA A 99 -4.92 -2.34 49.57
C ALA A 99 -5.18 -0.84 49.49
N ALA A 100 -6.21 -0.43 50.21
CA ALA A 100 -6.83 0.87 50.24
C ALA A 100 -5.89 2.00 50.71
N LYS A 101 -6.08 3.21 50.14
CA LYS A 101 -6.47 4.35 50.99
C LYS A 101 -7.28 5.37 50.21
N LYS A 102 -8.47 5.54 50.74
CA LYS A 102 -9.55 6.47 50.43
C LYS A 102 -9.09 7.88 50.85
N ALA A 103 -9.11 8.83 49.92
CA ALA A 103 -9.28 10.24 50.24
C ALA A 103 -10.33 10.78 49.28
N ALA A 104 -11.54 11.00 49.82
CA ALA A 104 -12.49 11.97 49.32
C ALA A 104 -11.79 13.36 49.28
N ALA A 105 -12.03 14.25 48.32
CA ALA A 105 -13.33 14.82 48.05
C ALA A 105 -13.47 15.32 46.61
N LYS A 106 -14.70 15.22 46.12
CA LYS A 106 -15.32 15.94 44.99
C LYS A 106 -16.03 17.19 45.59
N PRO A 107 -16.69 18.06 44.81
CA PRO A 107 -16.25 18.94 43.71
C PRO A 107 -16.83 20.39 43.90
N THR A 108 -16.78 21.25 42.86
CA THR A 108 -17.66 22.44 42.63
C THR A 108 -17.46 23.64 43.58
N ALA A 109 -17.74 24.90 43.25
CA ALA A 109 -18.21 25.64 42.08
C ALA A 109 -17.89 27.13 42.33
N GLU A 110 -18.05 27.94 41.28
CA GLU A 110 -18.27 29.41 41.28
C GLU A 110 -17.04 30.34 41.41
#